data_AF-F0ZL32-F1
#
_entry.id   AF-F0ZL32-F1
#
_cell.length_a   1.000
_cell.length_b   1.000
_cell.length_c   1.000
_cell.angle_alpha   90.00
_cell.angle_beta   90.00
_cell.angle_gamma   90.00
#
_symmetry.space_group_name_H-M   'P 1'
#
loop_
_entity.id
_entity.type
_entity.pdbx_description
1 polymer ?
#
loop_
_entity_poly.entity_id
_entity_poly.type
_entity_poly.pdbx_seq_one_letter_code
_entity_poly.pdbx_strand_id
1 'polypeptide(L)'
;MGVPRFFRWVSERYPQILQKIIDSTPPEYDNLYLDMNGIIHACSQEFANSLIEFSEEELIRKVCNYVDRLFHTIRPTKLFYMAIDGVAPRSKINQQRQRRFLSVHRDEKLKQQLIADGKPVPEVIFNRTAITPGTQFMYNLSEALQFYIKKKISEDLSWREVQVIFSGPEV
;
A
#
# COMPACT_ATOMS: atom_id res chain seq x y z
N MET A 1 -6.01 3.17 8.71
CA MET A 1 -5.58 3.73 10.01
C MET A 1 -6.39 5.00 10.30
N GLY A 2 -6.32 5.55 11.51
CA GLY A 2 -6.91 6.86 11.83
C GLY A 2 -8.20 6.81 12.66
N VAL A 3 -8.60 8.00 13.12
CA VAL A 3 -9.86 8.22 13.83
C VAL A 3 -11.01 7.93 12.85
N PRO A 4 -11.92 6.98 13.16
CA PRO A 4 -13.01 6.62 12.26
C PRO A 4 -13.79 7.85 11.79
N ARG A 5 -14.05 7.93 10.49
CA ARG A 5 -14.81 9.03 9.84
C ARG A 5 -14.17 10.42 9.94
N PHE A 6 -12.98 10.57 10.50
CA PHE A 6 -12.36 11.90 10.64
C PHE A 6 -12.10 12.56 9.29
N PHE A 7 -11.52 11.84 8.32
CA PHE A 7 -11.34 12.36 6.96
C PHE A 7 -12.65 12.87 6.37
N ARG A 8 -13.72 12.07 6.46
CA ARG A 8 -15.06 12.43 5.97
C ARG A 8 -15.59 13.69 6.66
N TRP A 9 -15.47 13.76 7.99
CA TRP A 9 -15.91 14.91 8.76
C TRP A 9 -15.16 16.19 8.37
N VAL A 10 -13.83 16.11 8.23
CA VAL A 10 -13.01 17.26 7.80
C VAL A 10 -13.37 17.68 6.37
N SER A 11 -13.51 16.73 5.44
CA SER A 11 -13.82 17.02 4.04
C SER A 11 -15.22 17.61 3.84
N GLU A 12 -16.21 17.15 4.61
CA GLU A 12 -17.57 17.70 4.56
C GLU A 12 -17.62 19.12 5.17
N ARG A 13 -16.79 19.36 6.20
CA ARG A 13 -16.72 20.67 6.88
C ARG A 13 -15.92 21.71 6.10
N TYR A 14 -14.87 21.29 5.41
CA TYR A 14 -13.95 22.16 4.67
C TYR A 14 -13.76 21.63 3.23
N PRO A 15 -14.78 21.71 2.35
CA PRO A 15 -14.73 21.08 1.03
C PRO A 15 -13.63 21.64 0.12
N GLN A 16 -13.18 22.87 0.35
CA GLN A 16 -12.15 23.54 -0.44
C GLN A 16 -10.74 22.95 -0.26
N ILE A 17 -10.52 22.08 0.73
CA ILE A 17 -9.22 21.41 0.92
C ILE A 17 -9.02 20.25 -0.07
N LEU A 18 -10.08 19.83 -0.77
CA LEU A 18 -10.04 18.74 -1.73
C LEU A 18 -10.08 19.29 -3.15
N GLN A 19 -9.05 18.96 -3.91
CA GLN A 19 -8.96 19.25 -5.34
C GLN A 19 -8.60 17.97 -6.10
N LYS A 20 -9.28 17.73 -7.22
CA LYS A 20 -8.92 16.63 -8.11
C LYS A 20 -7.71 17.03 -8.93
N ILE A 21 -6.65 16.23 -8.84
CA ILE A 21 -5.39 16.47 -9.57
C ILE A 21 -5.59 16.35 -11.10
N ILE A 22 -6.62 15.64 -11.58
CA ILE A 22 -6.90 15.51 -13.02
C ILE A 22 -7.31 16.87 -13.64
N ASP A 23 -7.93 17.74 -12.84
CA ASP A 23 -8.52 18.99 -13.31
C ASP A 23 -7.56 20.20 -13.14
N SER A 24 -6.32 19.96 -12.67
CA SER A 24 -5.35 21.02 -12.41
C SER A 24 -3.91 20.50 -12.40
N THR A 25 -2.97 21.27 -12.95
CA THR A 25 -1.55 21.02 -12.72
C THR A 25 -1.27 21.07 -11.22
N PRO A 26 -0.74 20.00 -10.61
CA PRO A 26 -0.37 20.04 -9.19
C PRO A 26 0.68 21.15 -8.98
N PRO A 27 0.66 21.83 -7.83
CA PRO A 27 1.72 22.76 -7.49
C PRO A 27 3.05 22.02 -7.38
N GLU A 28 4.16 22.76 -7.44
CA GLU A 28 5.48 22.16 -7.26
C GLU A 28 5.66 21.70 -5.80
N TYR A 29 6.19 20.49 -5.63
CA TYR A 29 6.49 19.91 -4.34
C TYR A 29 7.98 19.63 -4.24
N ASP A 30 8.61 20.07 -3.15
CA ASP A 30 10.01 19.72 -2.89
C ASP A 30 10.15 18.24 -2.50
N ASN A 31 9.28 17.78 -1.59
CA ASN A 31 9.44 16.50 -0.91
C ASN A 31 8.15 15.67 -1.00
N LEU A 32 8.26 14.42 -1.42
CA LEU A 32 7.19 13.44 -1.41
C LEU A 32 7.51 12.31 -0.43
N TYR A 33 6.59 12.04 0.50
CA TYR A 33 6.69 10.95 1.48
C TYR A 33 5.58 9.93 1.23
N LEU A 34 5.95 8.66 1.07
CA LEU A 34 5.01 7.56 0.86
C LEU A 34 5.00 6.62 2.07
N ASP A 35 3.81 6.49 2.68
CA ASP A 35 3.47 5.35 3.53
C ASP A 35 3.19 4.14 2.61
N MET A 36 4.18 3.26 2.50
CA MET A 36 4.12 2.10 1.61
C MET A 36 3.06 1.10 2.05
N ASN A 37 2.75 0.99 3.35
CA ASN A 37 1.72 0.07 3.82
C ASN A 37 0.33 0.48 3.34
N GLY A 38 0.07 1.78 3.24
CA GLY A 38 -1.13 2.30 2.59
C GLY A 38 -1.27 1.82 1.14
N ILE A 39 -0.18 1.90 0.37
CA ILE A 39 -0.12 1.49 -1.05
C ILE A 39 -0.28 -0.03 -1.19
N ILE A 40 0.48 -0.82 -0.43
CA ILE A 40 0.44 -2.29 -0.47
C ILE A 40 -0.98 -2.78 -0.17
N HIS A 41 -1.62 -2.22 0.86
CA HIS A 41 -3.00 -2.58 1.19
C HIS A 41 -4.00 -2.16 0.11
N ALA A 42 -3.86 -0.98 -0.49
CA ALA A 42 -4.71 -0.54 -1.59
C ALA A 42 -4.59 -1.48 -2.81
N CYS A 43 -3.37 -1.80 -3.21
CA CYS A 43 -3.11 -2.74 -4.31
C CYS A 43 -3.69 -4.14 -4.02
N SER A 44 -3.53 -4.66 -2.80
CA SER A 44 -4.08 -5.95 -2.37
C SER A 44 -5.62 -5.95 -2.28
N GLN A 45 -6.25 -4.81 -2.01
CA GLN A 45 -7.71 -4.68 -1.97
C GLN A 45 -8.32 -4.67 -3.36
N GLU A 46 -7.72 -3.95 -4.30
CA GLU A 46 -8.17 -3.96 -5.70
C GLU A 46 -8.18 -5.38 -6.28
N PHE A 47 -7.19 -6.20 -5.93
CA PHE A 47 -7.17 -7.60 -6.39
C PHE A 47 -8.27 -8.47 -5.79
N ALA A 48 -8.75 -8.21 -4.57
CA ALA A 48 -9.87 -8.98 -4.03
C ALA A 48 -11.24 -8.55 -4.59
N ASN A 49 -11.32 -7.35 -5.15
CA ASN A 49 -12.51 -6.91 -5.88
C ASN A 49 -12.56 -7.51 -7.28
N SER A 50 -11.41 -7.91 -7.85
CA SER A 50 -11.36 -8.82 -8.99
C SER A 50 -11.52 -10.26 -8.52
N LEU A 51 -12.27 -11.10 -9.24
CA LEU A 51 -12.35 -12.54 -9.00
C LEU A 51 -11.05 -13.30 -9.33
N ILE A 52 -9.92 -12.58 -9.38
CA ILE A 52 -8.65 -13.04 -9.90
C ILE A 52 -7.75 -13.30 -8.71
N GLU A 53 -7.43 -14.57 -8.54
CA GLU A 53 -6.31 -15.03 -7.74
C GLU A 53 -5.02 -14.34 -8.22
N PHE A 54 -4.27 -13.71 -7.30
CA PHE A 54 -3.04 -13.00 -7.67
C PHE A 54 -1.83 -13.55 -6.92
N SER A 55 -0.70 -13.61 -7.61
CA SER A 55 0.57 -14.03 -7.04
C SER A 55 1.26 -12.90 -6.28
N GLU A 56 2.22 -13.27 -5.42
CA GLU A 56 3.11 -12.31 -4.77
C GLU A 56 3.82 -11.38 -5.78
N GLU A 57 4.29 -11.94 -6.90
CA GLU A 57 4.97 -11.18 -7.95
C GLU A 57 4.06 -10.13 -8.61
N GLU A 58 2.78 -10.47 -8.82
CA GLU A 58 1.80 -9.53 -9.39
C GLU A 58 1.51 -8.38 -8.43
N LEU A 59 1.42 -8.67 -7.12
CA LEU A 59 1.27 -7.62 -6.11
C LEU A 59 2.48 -6.70 -6.09
N ILE A 60 3.69 -7.25 -6.07
CA ILE A 60 4.94 -6.47 -6.11
C ILE A 60 4.97 -5.57 -7.35
N ARG A 61 4.69 -6.12 -8.54
CA ARG A 61 4.64 -5.35 -9.79
C ARG A 61 3.62 -4.21 -9.72
N LYS A 62 2.44 -4.48 -9.17
CA LYS A 62 1.39 -3.48 -9.01
C LYS A 62 1.80 -2.36 -8.05
N VAL A 63 2.46 -2.71 -6.94
CA VAL A 63 3.01 -1.72 -6.00
C VAL A 63 4.05 -0.84 -6.68
N CYS A 64 5.01 -1.42 -7.40
CA CYS A 64 6.03 -0.65 -8.14
C CYS A 64 5.40 0.33 -9.16
N ASN A 65 4.42 -0.15 -9.95
CA ASN A 65 3.71 0.71 -10.89
C ASN A 65 2.91 1.82 -10.21
N TYR A 66 2.34 1.56 -9.04
CA TYR A 66 1.61 2.56 -8.27
C TYR A 66 2.53 3.66 -7.74
N VAL A 67 3.70 3.27 -7.21
CA VAL A 67 4.76 4.19 -6.76
C VAL A 67 5.22 5.08 -7.91
N ASP A 68 5.50 4.49 -9.07
CA ASP A 68 5.93 5.21 -10.27
C ASP A 68 4.89 6.20 -10.77
N ARG A 69 3.61 5.80 -10.76
CA ARG A 69 2.50 6.69 -11.10
C ARG A 69 2.43 7.87 -10.13
N LEU A 70 2.57 7.64 -8.83
CA LEU A 70 2.55 8.72 -7.83
C LEU A 70 3.72 9.67 -8.04
N PHE A 71 4.93 9.14 -8.26
CA PHE A 71 6.12 9.94 -8.52
C PHE A 71 5.91 10.89 -9.73
N HIS A 72 5.42 10.37 -10.85
CA HIS A 72 5.18 11.17 -12.07
C HIS A 72 3.98 12.11 -11.98
N THR A 73 3.02 11.80 -11.10
CA THR A 73 1.87 12.66 -10.83
C THR A 73 2.27 13.86 -9.98
N ILE A 74 3.07 13.64 -8.94
CA ILE A 74 3.45 14.68 -7.96
C ILE A 74 4.70 15.45 -8.38
N ARG A 75 5.66 14.79 -9.04
CA ARG A 75 6.94 15.37 -9.51
C ARG A 75 7.73 16.09 -8.42
N PRO A 76 8.20 15.39 -7.37
CA PRO A 76 9.01 16.00 -6.32
C PRO A 76 10.32 16.55 -6.91
N THR A 77 10.82 17.67 -6.41
CA THR A 77 12.04 18.33 -6.93
C THR A 77 13.30 18.09 -6.08
N LYS A 78 13.17 17.68 -4.81
CA LYS A 78 14.29 17.51 -3.88
C LYS A 78 14.36 16.12 -3.26
N LEU A 79 13.28 15.64 -2.66
CA LEU A 79 13.27 14.38 -1.91
C LEU A 79 12.09 13.49 -2.31
N PHE A 80 12.40 12.21 -2.53
CA PHE A 80 11.42 11.14 -2.63
C PHE A 80 11.68 10.08 -1.56
N TYR A 81 10.85 10.05 -0.52
CA TYR A 81 10.98 9.18 0.63
C TYR A 81 9.90 8.10 0.63
N MET A 82 10.30 6.84 0.73
CA MET A 82 9.40 5.69 0.80
C MET A 82 9.65 4.93 2.11
N ALA A 83 8.61 4.74 2.91
CA ALA A 83 8.71 4.09 4.22
C ALA A 83 7.76 2.88 4.30
N ILE A 84 8.32 1.71 4.60
CA ILE A 84 7.57 0.54 5.05
C ILE A 84 7.56 0.55 6.58
N ASP A 85 6.42 0.26 7.23
CA ASP A 85 6.43 0.17 8.70
C ASP A 85 7.41 -0.93 9.15
N GLY A 86 8.25 -0.62 10.14
CA GLY A 86 9.01 -1.61 10.90
C GLY A 86 8.24 -2.14 12.11
N VAL A 87 8.98 -2.59 13.13
CA VAL A 87 8.37 -3.11 14.37
C VAL A 87 7.70 -1.98 15.15
N ALA A 88 6.38 -2.10 15.34
CA ALA A 88 5.58 -1.06 15.99
C ALA A 88 5.55 -1.20 17.53
N PRO A 89 5.25 -0.12 18.28
CA PRO A 89 5.05 -0.17 19.73
C PRO A 89 3.90 -1.10 20.16
N ARG A 90 3.94 -1.60 21.41
CA ARG A 90 2.96 -2.57 21.94
C ARG A 90 1.50 -2.12 21.80
N SER A 91 1.21 -0.85 22.02
CA SER A 91 -0.14 -0.28 21.86
C SER A 91 -0.66 -0.46 20.43
N LYS A 92 0.21 -0.24 19.43
CA LYS A 92 -0.11 -0.43 18.02
C LYS A 92 -0.21 -1.91 17.66
N ILE A 93 0.68 -2.76 18.18
CA ILE A 93 0.62 -4.22 17.97
C ILE A 93 -0.73 -4.77 18.43
N ASN A 94 -1.21 -4.39 19.62
CA ASN A 94 -2.51 -4.84 20.12
C ASN A 94 -3.66 -4.44 19.17
N GLN A 95 -3.63 -3.20 18.67
CA GLN A 95 -4.60 -2.73 17.67
C GLN A 95 -4.48 -3.51 16.35
N GLN A 96 -3.27 -3.79 15.87
CA GLN A 96 -3.06 -4.59 14.66
C GLN A 96 -3.56 -6.03 14.86
N ARG A 97 -3.27 -6.66 16.00
CA ARG A 97 -3.71 -8.02 16.36
C ARG A 97 -5.23 -8.13 16.36
N GLN A 98 -5.94 -7.20 17.00
CA GLN A 98 -7.39 -7.20 17.03
C GLN A 98 -7.99 -7.08 15.62
N ARG A 99 -7.46 -6.17 14.79
CA ARG A 99 -7.92 -6.01 13.40
C ARG A 99 -7.72 -7.28 12.57
N ARG A 100 -6.55 -7.92 12.68
CA ARG A 100 -6.22 -9.15 11.96
C ARG A 100 -7.13 -10.30 12.37
N PHE A 101 -7.36 -10.47 13.67
CA PHE A 101 -8.25 -11.49 14.19
C PHE A 101 -9.68 -11.33 13.66
N LEU A 102 -10.20 -10.09 13.65
CA LEU A 102 -11.53 -9.81 13.10
C LEU A 102 -11.61 -10.04 11.58
N SER A 103 -10.54 -9.79 10.83
CA SER A 103 -10.50 -10.07 9.39
C SER A 103 -10.60 -11.57 9.12
N VAL A 104 -9.74 -12.36 9.77
CA VAL A 104 -9.72 -13.82 9.61
C VAL A 104 -11.08 -14.42 9.98
N HIS A 105 -11.67 -13.99 11.11
CA HIS A 105 -12.98 -14.47 11.53
C HIS A 105 -14.11 -14.13 10.53
N ARG A 106 -14.04 -12.97 9.85
CA ARG A 106 -15.00 -12.61 8.80
C ARG A 106 -14.80 -13.45 7.54
N ASP A 107 -13.56 -13.66 7.14
CA ASP A 107 -13.21 -14.47 5.96
C ASP A 107 -13.66 -15.93 6.16
N GLU A 108 -13.47 -16.49 7.36
CA GLU A 108 -13.96 -17.82 7.72
C GLU A 108 -15.49 -17.92 7.67
N LYS A 109 -16.21 -16.92 8.22
CA LYS A 109 -17.68 -16.88 8.16
C LYS A 109 -18.20 -16.78 6.73
N LEU A 110 -17.57 -15.93 5.90
CA LEU A 110 -17.93 -15.80 4.50
C LEU A 110 -17.71 -17.12 3.75
N LYS A 111 -16.59 -17.80 4.01
CA LYS A 111 -16.30 -19.12 3.45
C LYS A 111 -17.37 -20.16 3.84
N GLN A 112 -17.77 -20.20 5.11
CA GLN A 112 -18.85 -21.08 5.58
C GLN A 112 -20.20 -20.79 4.90
N GLN A 113 -20.53 -19.50 4.71
CA GLN A 113 -21.74 -19.09 4.01
C GLN A 113 -21.73 -19.49 2.53
N LEU A 114 -20.61 -19.32 1.84
CA LEU A 114 -20.48 -19.75 0.44
C LEU A 114 -20.68 -21.27 0.29
N ILE A 115 -20.11 -22.05 1.21
CA ILE A 115 -20.29 -23.52 1.25
C ILE A 115 -21.75 -23.88 1.49
N ALA A 116 -22.41 -23.22 2.45
CA ALA A 116 -23.83 -23.46 2.75
C ALA A 116 -24.74 -23.09 1.58
N ASP A 117 -24.40 -22.03 0.84
CA ASP A 117 -25.10 -21.57 -0.36
C ASP A 117 -24.78 -22.42 -1.62
N GLY A 118 -23.88 -23.40 -1.53
CA GLY A 118 -23.41 -24.19 -2.68
C GLY A 118 -22.62 -23.38 -3.71
N LYS A 119 -22.10 -22.21 -3.33
CA LYS A 119 -21.30 -21.32 -4.19
C LYS A 119 -19.82 -21.74 -4.16
N PRO A 120 -19.08 -21.50 -5.25
CA PRO A 120 -17.65 -21.75 -5.27
C PRO A 120 -16.94 -20.90 -4.22
N VAL A 121 -16.05 -21.53 -3.45
CA VAL A 121 -15.15 -20.84 -2.54
C VAL A 121 -13.89 -20.47 -3.32
N PRO A 122 -13.51 -19.18 -3.40
CA PRO A 122 -12.28 -18.79 -4.08
C PRO A 122 -11.05 -19.37 -3.37
N GLU A 123 -10.08 -19.85 -4.14
CA GLU A 123 -8.80 -20.29 -3.59
C GLU A 123 -7.99 -19.06 -3.18
N VAL A 124 -7.47 -19.04 -1.96
CA VAL A 124 -6.71 -17.89 -1.45
C VAL A 124 -5.23 -18.11 -1.78
N ILE A 125 -4.77 -17.58 -2.91
CA ILE A 125 -3.35 -17.66 -3.31
C ILE A 125 -2.46 -16.77 -2.42
N PHE A 126 -2.93 -15.57 -2.06
CA PHE A 126 -2.17 -14.64 -1.21
C PHE A 126 -2.88 -14.36 0.13
N ASN A 127 -2.22 -14.73 1.23
CA ASN A 127 -2.71 -14.40 2.56
C ASN A 127 -2.29 -12.98 2.98
N ARG A 128 -3.27 -12.09 3.13
CA ARG A 128 -3.06 -10.69 3.55
C ARG A 128 -2.38 -10.54 4.90
N THR A 129 -2.41 -11.55 5.78
CA THR A 129 -1.63 -11.52 7.02
C THR A 129 -0.12 -11.51 6.76
N ALA A 130 0.33 -11.86 5.55
CA ALA A 130 1.71 -11.74 5.12
C ALA A 130 2.18 -10.28 5.01
N ILE A 131 1.28 -9.28 4.94
CA ILE A 131 1.63 -7.85 4.98
C ILE A 131 1.96 -7.45 6.42
N THR A 132 3.12 -7.88 6.90
CA THR A 132 3.62 -7.66 8.27
C THR A 132 5.13 -7.69 8.26
N PRO A 133 5.80 -6.77 8.98
CA PRO A 133 7.24 -6.85 9.17
C PRO A 133 7.65 -8.23 9.69
N GLY A 134 8.75 -8.76 9.15
CA GLY A 134 9.28 -10.08 9.50
C GLY A 134 8.72 -11.27 8.72
N THR A 135 7.81 -11.06 7.76
CA THR A 135 7.37 -12.14 6.85
C THR A 135 8.27 -12.23 5.62
N GLN A 136 8.29 -13.42 4.98
CA GLN A 136 9.03 -13.62 3.74
C GLN A 136 8.54 -12.69 2.61
N PHE A 137 7.22 -12.47 2.54
CA PHE A 137 6.63 -11.52 1.59
C PHE A 137 7.19 -10.11 1.75
N MET A 138 7.28 -9.58 2.97
CA MET A 138 7.79 -8.23 3.19
C MET A 138 9.28 -8.11 2.87
N TYR A 139 10.05 -9.18 3.09
CA TYR A 139 11.44 -9.26 2.67
C TYR A 139 11.56 -9.20 1.15
N ASN A 140 10.84 -10.07 0.43
CA ASN A 140 10.85 -10.13 -1.03
C ASN A 140 10.36 -8.82 -1.66
N LEU A 141 9.32 -8.19 -1.09
CA LEU A 141 8.83 -6.89 -1.51
C LEU A 141 9.89 -5.79 -1.31
N SER A 142 10.59 -5.79 -0.17
CA SER A 142 11.67 -4.83 0.10
C SER A 142 12.81 -4.96 -0.92
N GLU A 143 13.27 -6.19 -1.18
CA GLU A 143 14.30 -6.48 -2.19
C GLU A 143 13.87 -6.03 -3.59
N ALA A 144 12.63 -6.35 -3.98
CA ALA A 144 12.09 -5.97 -5.27
C ALA A 144 11.96 -4.45 -5.43
N LEU A 145 11.55 -3.74 -4.38
CA LEU A 145 11.48 -2.27 -4.39
C LEU A 145 12.86 -1.64 -4.48
N GLN A 146 13.84 -2.13 -3.73
CA GLN A 146 15.22 -1.64 -3.82
C GLN A 146 15.81 -1.84 -5.22
N PHE A 147 15.58 -3.02 -5.82
CA PHE A 147 15.97 -3.28 -7.21
C PHE A 147 15.25 -2.32 -8.17
N TYR A 148 13.94 -2.14 -8.00
CA TYR A 148 13.13 -1.26 -8.84
C TYR A 148 13.60 0.20 -8.77
N ILE A 149 13.93 0.70 -7.58
CA ILE A 149 14.45 2.04 -7.38
C ILE A 149 15.80 2.21 -8.08
N LYS A 150 16.73 1.26 -7.92
CA LYS A 150 18.03 1.30 -8.63
C LYS A 150 17.84 1.32 -10.14
N LYS A 151 16.94 0.47 -10.65
CA LYS A 151 16.57 0.43 -12.07
C LYS A 151 16.03 1.78 -12.52
N LYS A 152 15.10 2.38 -11.77
CA LYS A 152 14.50 3.68 -12.09
C LYS A 152 15.51 4.82 -12.11
N ILE A 153 16.38 4.91 -11.10
CA ILE A 153 17.48 5.89 -11.11
C ILE A 153 18.38 5.68 -12.34
N SER A 154 18.61 4.43 -12.76
CA SER A 154 19.45 4.15 -13.93
C SER A 154 18.78 4.42 -15.28
N GLU A 155 17.46 4.37 -15.38
CA GLU A 155 16.72 4.44 -16.66
C GLU A 155 15.92 5.74 -16.83
N ASP A 156 15.54 6.40 -15.74
CA ASP A 156 14.61 7.52 -15.71
C ASP A 156 15.31 8.79 -15.19
N LEU A 157 15.40 9.81 -16.04
CA LEU A 157 16.06 11.07 -15.70
C LEU A 157 15.39 11.78 -14.52
N SER A 158 14.06 11.73 -14.42
CA SER A 158 13.32 12.42 -13.35
C SER A 158 13.66 11.84 -11.97
N TRP A 159 13.98 10.55 -11.89
CA TRP A 159 14.42 9.91 -10.65
C TRP A 159 15.86 10.26 -10.26
N ARG A 160 16.70 10.66 -11.22
CA ARG A 160 18.11 11.04 -10.97
C ARG A 160 18.25 12.42 -10.36
N GLU A 161 17.32 13.32 -10.65
CA GLU A 161 17.35 14.71 -10.21
C GLU A 161 16.90 14.87 -8.75
N VAL A 162 16.37 13.80 -8.13
CA VAL A 162 15.77 13.82 -6.79
C VAL A 162 16.54 12.88 -5.87
N GLN A 163 16.73 13.27 -4.62
CA GLN A 163 17.25 12.34 -3.61
C GLN A 163 16.19 11.28 -3.29
N VAL A 164 16.49 10.01 -3.57
CA VAL A 164 15.58 8.89 -3.25
C VAL A 164 16.04 8.20 -1.97
N ILE A 165 15.15 8.11 -0.97
CA ILE A 165 15.39 7.38 0.28
C ILE A 165 14.33 6.28 0.43
N PHE A 166 14.80 5.08 0.71
CA PHE A 166 13.96 3.93 1.02
C PHE A 166 14.25 3.42 2.43
N SER A 167 13.22 3.39 3.26
CA SER A 167 13.24 2.81 4.61
C SER A 167 12.46 1.50 4.56
N GLY A 168 13.19 0.38 4.54
CA GLY A 168 12.62 -0.96 4.55
C GLY A 168 12.07 -1.39 5.92
N PRO A 169 11.44 -2.57 6.01
CA PRO A 169 10.87 -3.12 7.24
C PRO A 169 11.91 -3.49 8.32
N GLU A 170 13.20 -3.49 7.98
CA GLU A 170 14.34 -3.77 8.87
C GLU A 170 14.71 -2.62 9.83
N VAL A 171 14.19 -1.42 9.60
CA VAL A 171 14.40 -0.22 10.42
C VAL A 171 13.34 -0.10 11.50
#